data_AF-A0A7X9PL55-F1
#
_entry.id   AF-A0A7X9PL55-F1
#
_cell.length_a   1.000
_cell.length_b   1.000
_cell.length_c   1.000
_cell.angle_alpha   90.00
_cell.angle_beta   90.00
_cell.angle_gamma   90.00
#
_symmetry.space_group_name_H-M   'P 1'
#
loop_
_entity.id
_entity.type
_entity.pdbx_description
1 polymer ?
#
loop_
_entity_poly.entity_id
_entity_poly.type
_entity_poly.pdbx_seq_one_letter_code
_entity_poly.pdbx_strand_id
1 'polypeptide(L)'
;MKITGFTFLLSLFVFNLLGQNNNTKTINMYLRCSYCDGSYVRNELKNINHVRDLSDANVIVLGMSEEMGSGGEKYRLIFEGKNDFSGINDTIIFESNQDATTDEIRDLYIHHLKVGLLPYILKTPLGSKIEYSLPEIDTSKEMKPIDPWKGWVTTLNSNVSFNGEQSSRSLNIYSNIKIYKITDGWKLTFGAYNNYSKSNYSYDDYNYEYINKSYNSYIQYVLSLTEHWSFGFFTSAGSSTFSNLDFSDKFKVIRDIISKVIVSERSGAEV
;
A
#
# COMPACT_ATOMS: atom_id res chain seq x y z
N MET A 1 -91.22 -9.90 29.18
CA MET A 1 -90.57 -8.86 30.01
C MET A 1 -89.51 -9.52 30.87
N LYS A 2 -88.31 -8.94 30.90
CA LYS A 2 -87.05 -9.31 31.60
C LYS A 2 -86.07 -10.29 30.90
N ILE A 3 -84.96 -9.65 30.54
CA ILE A 3 -83.61 -10.07 30.16
C ILE A 3 -82.93 -10.84 31.31
N THR A 4 -82.04 -11.81 31.02
CA THR A 4 -80.66 -11.91 31.56
C THR A 4 -79.91 -13.21 31.15
N GLY A 5 -78.61 -13.05 30.85
CA GLY A 5 -77.56 -14.08 30.81
C GLY A 5 -77.22 -14.53 29.38
N PHE A 6 -76.23 -13.99 28.66
CA PHE A 6 -74.83 -13.65 28.98
C PHE A 6 -74.09 -14.76 29.70
N THR A 7 -73.61 -15.76 28.97
CA THR A 7 -72.24 -16.31 29.10
C THR A 7 -72.02 -17.45 28.10
N PHE A 8 -70.74 -17.62 27.74
CA PHE A 8 -70.17 -18.76 27.01
C PHE A 8 -70.10 -18.67 25.49
N LEU A 9 -69.36 -17.66 25.01
CA LEU A 9 -68.65 -17.73 23.72
C LEU A 9 -67.16 -17.47 23.98
N LEU A 10 -66.46 -18.48 24.49
CA LEU A 10 -65.00 -18.48 24.57
C LEU A 10 -64.49 -19.90 24.33
N SER A 11 -64.51 -20.32 23.07
CA SER A 11 -63.95 -21.59 22.65
C SER A 11 -63.11 -21.36 21.38
N LEU A 12 -61.80 -21.47 21.59
CA LEU A 12 -60.81 -21.88 20.60
C LEU A 12 -60.52 -20.90 19.45
N PHE A 13 -59.84 -19.80 19.80
CA PHE A 13 -58.86 -19.18 18.90
C PHE A 13 -57.47 -19.29 19.55
N VAL A 14 -57.00 -20.52 19.74
CA VAL A 14 -55.60 -20.80 20.08
C VAL A 14 -55.04 -21.63 18.93
N PHE A 15 -54.68 -20.96 17.85
CA PHE A 15 -53.83 -21.54 16.82
C PHE A 15 -52.64 -20.60 16.58
N ASN A 16 -51.49 -21.11 17.00
CA ASN A 16 -50.15 -20.86 16.47
C ASN A 16 -49.57 -19.44 16.64
N LEU A 17 -49.26 -19.07 17.88
CA LEU A 17 -48.03 -18.32 18.16
C LEU A 17 -46.86 -19.30 18.28
N LEU A 18 -46.55 -20.01 17.19
CA LEU A 18 -45.17 -20.42 16.93
C LEU A 18 -44.52 -19.23 16.23
N GLY A 19 -44.17 -18.20 17.01
CA GLY A 19 -43.13 -17.29 16.57
C GLY A 19 -41.90 -18.16 16.33
N GLN A 20 -41.53 -18.37 15.08
CA GLN A 20 -40.23 -18.96 14.77
C GLN A 20 -39.19 -18.00 15.33
N ASN A 21 -38.74 -18.27 16.57
CA ASN A 21 -37.54 -17.65 17.12
C ASN A 21 -36.35 -18.30 16.42
N ASN A 22 -36.22 -18.02 15.13
CA ASN A 22 -35.02 -18.30 14.39
C ASN A 22 -34.02 -17.26 14.88
N ASN A 23 -33.28 -17.60 15.94
CA ASN A 23 -32.04 -16.92 16.32
C ASN A 23 -31.03 -17.14 15.18
N THR A 24 -31.30 -16.55 14.03
CA THR A 24 -30.39 -16.54 12.89
C THR A 24 -29.29 -15.56 13.25
N LYS A 25 -28.11 -16.09 13.54
CA LYS A 25 -26.91 -15.29 13.68
C LYS A 25 -26.71 -14.50 12.39
N THR A 26 -26.85 -13.18 12.45
CA THR A 26 -26.56 -12.25 11.35
C THR A 26 -25.28 -11.50 11.67
N ILE A 27 -24.54 -11.08 10.65
CA ILE A 27 -23.31 -10.30 10.83
C ILE A 27 -23.68 -8.82 10.77
N ASN A 28 -23.50 -8.12 11.90
CA ASN A 28 -23.57 -6.67 12.04
C ASN A 28 -22.13 -6.15 12.13
N MET A 29 -21.61 -5.72 10.99
CA MET A 29 -20.23 -5.26 10.84
C MET A 29 -20.13 -3.76 11.07
N TYR A 30 -19.28 -3.35 12.00
CA TYR A 30 -18.76 -1.99 12.09
C TYR A 30 -17.39 -1.93 11.41
N LEU A 31 -17.22 -1.03 10.45
CA LEU A 31 -15.97 -0.82 9.74
C LEU A 31 -15.40 0.56 10.04
N ARG A 32 -14.17 0.59 10.57
CA ARG A 32 -13.36 1.80 10.68
C ARG A 32 -12.07 1.60 9.92
N CYS A 33 -12.00 2.16 8.72
CA CYS A 33 -10.87 2.03 7.82
C CYS A 33 -10.61 3.38 7.15
N SER A 34 -9.39 3.92 7.28
CA SER A 34 -9.05 5.24 6.75
C SER A 34 -8.92 5.27 5.22
N TYR A 35 -8.50 4.15 4.61
CA TYR A 35 -8.25 4.03 3.17
C TYR A 35 -9.41 3.40 2.40
N CYS A 36 -10.44 2.89 3.09
CA CYS A 36 -11.55 2.19 2.45
C CYS A 36 -12.64 3.17 1.99
N ASP A 37 -13.14 2.99 0.76
CA ASP A 37 -14.38 3.63 0.33
C ASP A 37 -15.58 2.87 0.93
N GLY A 38 -16.20 3.44 1.96
CA GLY A 38 -17.31 2.81 2.65
C GLY A 38 -18.56 2.59 1.77
N SER A 39 -18.74 3.35 0.70
CA SER A 39 -19.83 3.12 -0.26
C SER A 39 -19.55 1.90 -1.13
N TYR A 40 -18.32 1.77 -1.60
CA TYR A 40 -17.84 0.62 -2.36
C TYR A 40 -17.89 -0.66 -1.52
N VAL A 41 -17.43 -0.61 -0.27
CA VAL A 41 -17.53 -1.77 0.65
C VAL A 41 -18.96 -2.22 0.88
N ARG A 42 -19.90 -1.28 1.06
CA ARG A 42 -21.33 -1.62 1.19
C ARG A 42 -21.90 -2.24 -0.09
N ASN A 43 -21.46 -1.79 -1.25
CA ASN A 43 -21.89 -2.36 -2.52
C ASN A 43 -21.32 -3.77 -2.75
N GLU A 44 -20.07 -4.02 -2.36
CA GLU A 44 -19.43 -5.34 -2.56
C GLU A 44 -19.82 -6.37 -1.50
N LEU A 45 -20.20 -5.92 -0.30
CA LEU A 45 -20.58 -6.78 0.83
C LEU A 45 -22.07 -6.64 1.16
N LYS A 46 -22.96 -6.84 0.17
CA LYS A 46 -24.42 -6.65 0.32
C LYS A 46 -25.07 -7.61 1.32
N ASN A 47 -24.48 -8.78 1.53
CA ASN A 47 -25.02 -9.81 2.41
C ASN A 47 -24.62 -9.63 3.88
N ILE A 48 -23.83 -8.60 4.18
CA ILE A 48 -23.40 -8.23 5.53
C ILE A 48 -24.17 -6.98 5.94
N ASN A 49 -24.69 -6.93 7.17
CA ASN A 49 -25.32 -5.73 7.68
C ASN A 49 -24.24 -4.75 8.14
N HIS A 50 -24.29 -3.50 7.67
CA HIS A 50 -23.29 -2.47 7.98
C HIS A 50 -23.85 -1.52 9.03
N VAL A 51 -23.30 -1.56 10.24
CA VAL A 51 -23.72 -0.70 11.35
C VAL A 51 -22.78 0.48 11.53
N ARG A 52 -23.32 1.60 12.02
CA ARG A 52 -22.55 2.83 12.26
C ARG A 52 -22.01 2.93 13.67
N ASP A 53 -22.64 2.28 14.64
CA ASP A 53 -22.28 2.36 16.05
C ASP A 53 -21.66 1.05 16.52
N LEU A 54 -20.62 1.16 17.35
CA LEU A 54 -19.90 0.02 17.91
C LEU A 54 -20.78 -0.87 18.82
N SER A 55 -21.78 -0.28 19.47
CA SER A 55 -22.71 -1.00 20.36
C SER A 55 -23.58 -2.03 19.62
N ASP A 56 -23.85 -1.76 18.35
CA ASP A 56 -24.76 -2.55 17.53
C ASP A 56 -24.02 -3.62 16.72
N ALA A 57 -22.68 -3.59 16.79
CA ALA A 57 -21.80 -4.46 16.05
C ALA A 57 -21.55 -5.78 16.80
N ASN A 58 -21.56 -6.88 16.06
CA ASN A 58 -21.05 -8.17 16.52
C ASN A 58 -19.76 -8.59 15.80
N VAL A 59 -19.34 -7.84 14.77
CA VAL A 59 -18.03 -7.92 14.14
C VAL A 59 -17.49 -6.50 13.97
N ILE A 60 -16.30 -6.25 14.50
CA ILE A 60 -15.59 -4.98 14.37
C ILE A 60 -14.41 -5.19 13.43
N VAL A 61 -14.28 -4.33 12.42
CA VAL A 61 -13.17 -4.37 11.47
C VAL A 61 -12.44 -3.04 11.50
N LEU A 62 -11.15 -3.08 11.81
CA LEU A 62 -10.27 -1.91 11.84
C LEU A 62 -9.25 -2.01 10.71
N GLY A 63 -9.26 -1.03 9.82
CA GLY A 63 -8.32 -0.89 8.71
C GLY A 63 -7.27 0.18 8.97
N MET A 64 -6.00 -0.16 8.84
CA MET A 64 -4.86 0.76 8.94
C MET A 64 -3.90 0.55 7.75
N SER A 65 -3.23 1.61 7.29
CA SER A 65 -2.17 1.51 6.28
C SER A 65 -0.91 2.26 6.70
N GLU A 66 0.23 1.80 6.19
CA GLU A 66 1.57 2.32 6.47
C GLU A 66 2.38 2.32 5.16
N GLU A 67 3.08 3.42 4.85
CA GLU A 67 3.94 3.51 3.66
C GLU A 67 5.15 2.57 3.79
N MET A 68 5.47 1.84 2.73
CA MET A 68 6.61 0.93 2.71
C MET A 68 7.89 1.63 2.23
N GLY A 69 9.03 1.28 2.79
CA GLY A 69 10.33 1.89 2.42
C GLY A 69 10.77 1.66 0.97
N SER A 70 10.20 0.64 0.30
CA SER A 70 10.41 0.32 -1.11
C SER A 70 9.44 1.03 -2.07
N GLY A 71 8.51 1.85 -1.56
CA GLY A 71 7.33 2.34 -2.27
C GLY A 71 6.12 1.41 -2.09
N GLY A 72 4.92 1.95 -2.32
CA GLY A 72 3.65 1.26 -2.05
C GLY A 72 3.18 1.40 -0.60
N GLU A 73 2.10 0.69 -0.26
CA GLU A 73 1.50 0.73 1.07
C GLU A 73 1.29 -0.69 1.61
N LYS A 74 1.53 -0.83 2.92
CA LYS A 74 1.19 -2.01 3.70
C LYS A 74 -0.10 -1.76 4.44
N TYR A 75 -1.07 -2.64 4.26
CA TYR A 75 -2.39 -2.56 4.85
C TYR A 75 -2.58 -3.64 5.90
N ARG A 76 -3.41 -3.33 6.89
CA ARG A 76 -3.82 -4.25 7.95
C ARG A 76 -5.32 -4.14 8.17
N LEU A 77 -6.00 -5.28 8.13
CA LEU A 77 -7.39 -5.43 8.55
C LEU A 77 -7.43 -6.29 9.82
N ILE A 78 -7.84 -5.69 10.93
CA ILE A 78 -7.99 -6.35 12.24
C ILE A 78 -9.48 -6.66 12.42
N PHE A 79 -9.79 -7.93 12.63
CA PHE A 79 -11.15 -8.43 12.86
C PHE A 79 -11.32 -8.81 14.32
N GLU A 80 -12.35 -8.29 14.95
CA GLU A 80 -12.71 -8.61 16.33
C GLU A 80 -14.18 -9.03 16.43
N GLY A 81 -14.41 -10.27 16.86
CA GLY A 81 -15.74 -10.81 17.09
C GLY A 81 -16.28 -10.44 18.47
N LYS A 82 -17.55 -10.04 18.53
CA LYS A 82 -18.31 -9.79 19.76
C LYS A 82 -19.53 -10.70 19.83
N ASN A 83 -20.12 -10.83 21.03
CA ASN A 83 -21.34 -11.61 21.27
C ASN A 83 -21.23 -13.05 20.71
N ASP A 84 -22.09 -13.41 19.76
CA ASP A 84 -22.13 -14.71 19.10
C ASP A 84 -20.85 -15.13 18.37
N PHE A 85 -19.97 -14.16 18.08
CA PHE A 85 -18.69 -14.37 17.41
C PHE A 85 -17.48 -14.15 18.34
N SER A 86 -17.71 -14.08 19.66
CA SER A 86 -16.63 -13.89 20.62
C SER A 86 -15.55 -14.97 20.48
N GLY A 87 -14.28 -14.52 20.48
CA GLY A 87 -13.11 -15.39 20.31
C GLY A 87 -12.71 -15.66 18.85
N ILE A 88 -13.52 -15.24 17.88
CA ILE A 88 -13.13 -15.23 16.47
C ILE A 88 -12.49 -13.87 16.19
N ASN A 89 -11.17 -13.82 16.28
CA ASN A 89 -10.36 -12.63 16.01
C ASN A 89 -9.26 -13.00 15.03
N ASP A 90 -8.95 -12.11 14.10
CA ASP A 90 -7.89 -12.32 13.13
C ASP A 90 -7.28 -11.00 12.68
N THR A 91 -6.11 -11.05 12.05
CA THR A 91 -5.47 -9.90 11.43
C THR A 91 -4.90 -10.30 10.09
N ILE A 92 -5.43 -9.69 9.03
CA ILE A 92 -4.94 -9.88 7.66
C ILE A 92 -4.04 -8.72 7.31
N ILE A 93 -2.88 -9.04 6.75
CA ILE A 93 -1.89 -8.08 6.27
C ILE A 93 -1.71 -8.30 4.77
N PHE A 94 -1.69 -7.23 4.00
CA PHE A 94 -1.47 -7.25 2.55
C PHE A 94 -0.78 -5.97 2.10
N GLU A 95 -0.24 -5.98 0.90
CA GLU A 95 0.63 -4.90 0.37
C GLU A 95 0.17 -4.52 -1.04
N SER A 96 0.27 -3.24 -1.38
CA SER A 96 0.08 -2.75 -2.75
C SER A 96 1.42 -2.30 -3.33
N ASN A 97 1.58 -2.49 -4.64
CA ASN A 97 2.72 -1.95 -5.36
C ASN A 97 2.69 -0.42 -5.41
N GLN A 98 3.83 0.20 -5.70
CA GLN A 98 3.95 1.67 -5.82
C GLN A 98 3.12 2.23 -6.99
N ASP A 99 2.91 1.44 -8.04
CA ASP A 99 2.15 1.79 -9.25
C ASP A 99 0.70 1.32 -9.21
N ALA A 100 0.23 0.76 -8.09
CA ALA A 100 -1.14 0.28 -7.95
C ALA A 100 -2.15 1.43 -8.10
N THR A 101 -3.12 1.22 -8.97
CA THR A 101 -4.23 2.13 -9.19
C THR A 101 -5.23 2.07 -8.03
N THR A 102 -6.05 3.10 -7.89
CA THR A 102 -7.10 3.15 -6.86
C THR A 102 -8.06 1.97 -6.96
N ASP A 103 -8.39 1.52 -8.17
CA ASP A 103 -9.32 0.39 -8.37
C ASP A 103 -8.67 -0.94 -8.00
N GLU A 104 -7.38 -1.14 -8.28
CA GLU A 104 -6.64 -2.32 -7.81
C GLU A 104 -6.58 -2.37 -6.27
N ILE A 105 -6.34 -1.23 -5.61
CA ILE A 105 -6.35 -1.15 -4.14
C ILE A 105 -7.75 -1.47 -3.60
N ARG A 106 -8.81 -1.00 -4.28
CA ARG A 106 -10.20 -1.30 -3.93
C ARG A 106 -10.51 -2.78 -3.98
N ASP A 107 -10.18 -3.43 -5.10
CA ASP A 107 -10.38 -4.86 -5.27
C ASP A 107 -9.58 -5.66 -4.24
N LEU A 108 -8.35 -5.22 -3.95
CA LEU A 108 -7.44 -5.85 -2.99
C LEU A 108 -8.03 -5.86 -1.57
N TYR A 109 -8.46 -4.70 -1.04
CA TYR A 109 -9.03 -4.68 0.31
C TYR A 109 -10.39 -5.40 0.39
N ILE A 110 -11.18 -5.41 -0.69
CA ILE A 110 -12.46 -6.15 -0.71
C ILE A 110 -12.20 -7.65 -0.67
N HIS A 111 -11.21 -8.13 -1.43
CA HIS A 111 -10.79 -9.52 -1.37
C HIS A 111 -10.44 -9.92 0.07
N HIS A 112 -9.58 -9.16 0.73
CA HIS A 112 -9.16 -9.46 2.10
C HIS A 112 -10.27 -9.27 3.14
N LEU A 113 -11.19 -8.33 2.95
CA LEU A 113 -12.42 -8.25 3.76
C LEU A 113 -13.27 -9.50 3.61
N LYS A 114 -13.48 -10.00 2.39
CA LYS A 114 -14.25 -11.24 2.13
C LYS A 114 -13.60 -12.45 2.81
N VAL A 115 -12.28 -12.58 2.69
CA VAL A 115 -11.50 -13.65 3.34
C VAL A 115 -11.59 -13.55 4.87
N GLY A 116 -11.36 -12.38 5.45
CA GLY A 116 -11.40 -12.19 6.91
C GLY A 116 -12.80 -12.30 7.51
N LEU A 117 -13.85 -12.05 6.73
CA LEU A 117 -15.23 -12.26 7.15
C LEU A 117 -15.66 -13.74 7.08
N LEU A 118 -14.93 -14.59 6.34
CA LEU A 118 -15.31 -15.98 6.12
C LEU A 118 -15.55 -16.77 7.41
N PRO A 119 -14.70 -16.70 8.47
CA PRO A 119 -14.95 -17.41 9.73
C PRO A 119 -16.28 -17.04 10.39
N TYR A 120 -16.70 -15.77 10.26
CA TYR A 120 -17.98 -15.30 10.78
C TYR A 120 -19.14 -15.81 9.94
N ILE A 121 -19.03 -15.74 8.60
CA ILE A 121 -20.06 -16.19 7.66
C ILE A 121 -20.35 -17.68 7.87
N LEU A 122 -19.31 -18.50 8.07
CA LEU A 122 -19.42 -19.93 8.34
C LEU A 122 -20.22 -20.27 9.62
N LYS A 123 -20.36 -19.32 10.56
CA LYS A 123 -21.16 -19.48 11.79
C LYS A 123 -22.61 -18.97 11.64
N THR A 124 -23.00 -18.56 10.45
CA THR A 124 -24.35 -18.10 10.10
C THR A 124 -25.02 -19.04 9.10
N PRO A 125 -26.34 -18.92 8.85
CA PRO A 125 -27.02 -19.64 7.78
C PRO A 125 -26.47 -19.36 6.37
N LEU A 126 -25.65 -18.33 6.17
CA LEU A 126 -24.98 -18.07 4.89
C LEU A 126 -23.85 -19.07 4.62
N GLY A 127 -23.25 -19.66 5.67
CA GLY A 127 -22.16 -20.62 5.53
C GLY A 127 -22.54 -21.85 4.69
N SER A 128 -23.79 -22.32 4.78
CA SER A 128 -24.28 -23.45 3.98
C SER A 128 -24.52 -23.13 2.51
N LYS A 129 -24.42 -21.86 2.11
CA LYS A 129 -24.54 -21.40 0.72
C LYS A 129 -23.18 -21.16 0.07
N ILE A 130 -22.08 -21.34 0.79
CA ILE A 130 -20.74 -21.14 0.25
C ILE A 130 -20.35 -22.36 -0.57
N GLU A 131 -20.13 -22.13 -1.87
CA GLU A 131 -19.44 -23.06 -2.75
C GLU A 131 -18.07 -22.46 -3.06
N TYR A 132 -17.01 -23.26 -2.90
CA TYR A 132 -15.64 -22.85 -3.21
C TYR A 132 -14.96 -23.91 -4.05
N SER A 133 -14.07 -23.46 -4.92
CA SER A 133 -13.14 -24.29 -5.68
C SER A 133 -11.74 -23.77 -5.42
N LEU A 134 -10.81 -24.66 -5.13
CA LEU A 134 -9.40 -24.32 -5.01
C LEU A 134 -8.71 -24.75 -6.32
N PRO A 135 -7.91 -23.87 -6.94
CA PRO A 135 -7.09 -24.30 -8.06
C PRO A 135 -6.14 -25.40 -7.60
N GLU A 136 -5.88 -26.39 -8.47
CA GLU A 136 -4.80 -27.33 -8.24
C GLU A 136 -3.49 -26.52 -8.18
N ILE A 137 -2.77 -26.68 -7.06
CA ILE A 137 -1.46 -26.06 -6.91
C ILE A 137 -0.51 -26.85 -7.80
N ASP A 138 -0.18 -26.31 -8.96
CA ASP A 138 0.86 -26.89 -9.80
C ASP A 138 2.20 -26.78 -9.06
N THR A 139 2.69 -27.93 -8.60
CA THR A 139 4.00 -28.05 -7.94
C THR A 139 5.12 -28.29 -8.96
N SER A 140 4.79 -28.34 -10.25
CA SER A 140 5.80 -28.23 -11.28
C SER A 140 6.49 -26.88 -11.10
N LYS A 141 7.80 -26.94 -10.87
CA LYS A 141 8.64 -25.75 -10.83
C LYS A 141 8.51 -25.12 -12.21
N GLU A 142 7.61 -24.15 -12.36
CA GLU A 142 7.68 -23.26 -13.51
C GLU A 142 9.11 -22.77 -13.55
N MET A 143 9.81 -23.09 -14.64
CA MET A 143 11.15 -22.58 -14.87
C MET A 143 10.98 -21.09 -15.08
N LYS A 144 11.00 -20.34 -13.97
CA LYS A 144 10.89 -18.88 -13.98
C LYS A 144 11.91 -18.39 -15.04
N PRO A 145 11.48 -17.59 -16.02
CA PRO A 145 12.38 -17.13 -17.06
C PRO A 145 13.63 -16.52 -16.41
N ILE A 146 14.81 -16.83 -16.94
CA ILE A 146 16.06 -16.26 -16.43
C ILE A 146 15.97 -14.75 -16.62
N ASP A 147 15.76 -14.02 -15.53
CA ASP A 147 15.70 -12.57 -15.54
C ASP A 147 17.10 -12.00 -15.84
N PRO A 148 17.33 -11.43 -17.04
CA PRO A 148 18.62 -10.83 -17.37
C PRO A 148 18.88 -9.55 -16.53
N TRP A 149 17.84 -8.99 -15.92
CA TRP A 149 17.89 -7.81 -15.08
C TRP A 149 18.06 -8.14 -13.59
N LYS A 150 18.19 -9.41 -13.21
CA LYS A 150 18.21 -9.84 -11.80
C LYS A 150 19.16 -8.99 -10.94
N GLY A 151 18.61 -8.21 -10.02
CA GLY A 151 19.37 -7.36 -9.09
C GLY A 151 19.72 -5.97 -9.63
N TRP A 152 19.29 -5.59 -10.84
CA TRP A 152 19.29 -4.20 -11.30
C TRP A 152 18.03 -3.49 -10.83
N VAL A 153 18.17 -2.30 -10.26
CA VAL A 153 17.06 -1.41 -9.90
C VAL A 153 17.39 -0.01 -10.40
N THR A 154 16.49 0.61 -11.15
CA THR A 154 16.68 1.97 -11.69
C THR A 154 15.54 2.87 -11.26
N THR A 155 15.89 4.05 -10.75
CA THR A 155 14.93 5.09 -10.40
C THR A 155 15.26 6.35 -11.19
N LEU A 156 14.27 6.89 -11.89
CA LEU A 156 14.36 8.16 -12.62
C LEU A 156 13.27 9.09 -12.07
N ASN A 157 13.68 10.17 -11.42
CA ASN A 157 12.79 11.24 -10.98
C ASN A 157 13.15 12.50 -11.76
N SER A 158 12.21 13.07 -12.50
CA SER A 158 12.40 14.33 -13.22
C SER A 158 11.21 15.24 -13.01
N ASN A 159 11.48 16.51 -12.70
CA ASN A 159 10.48 17.54 -12.53
C ASN A 159 10.86 18.73 -13.41
N VAL A 160 9.91 19.19 -14.21
CA VAL A 160 10.07 20.35 -15.08
C VAL A 160 8.94 21.33 -14.77
N SER A 161 9.31 22.56 -14.44
CA SER A 161 8.36 23.66 -14.24
C SER A 161 8.75 24.84 -15.12
N PHE A 162 7.76 25.45 -15.74
CA PHE A 162 7.93 26.61 -16.60
C PHE A 162 6.83 27.63 -16.30
N ASN A 163 7.21 28.90 -16.24
CA ASN A 163 6.27 30.01 -16.13
C ASN A 163 6.70 31.15 -17.06
N GLY A 164 5.74 31.82 -17.71
CA GLY A 164 6.02 32.85 -18.71
C GLY A 164 4.97 33.95 -18.74
N GLU A 165 5.44 35.18 -18.53
CA GLU A 165 4.72 36.44 -18.61
C GLU A 165 5.43 37.39 -19.60
N GLN A 166 4.83 38.56 -19.85
CA GLN A 166 5.43 39.56 -20.76
C GLN A 166 6.78 40.06 -20.25
N SER A 167 6.93 40.28 -18.93
CA SER A 167 8.13 40.83 -18.29
C SER A 167 9.01 39.78 -17.61
N SER A 168 8.56 38.54 -17.46
CA SER A 168 9.31 37.49 -16.75
C SER A 168 9.12 36.11 -17.37
N ARG A 169 10.19 35.30 -17.44
CA ARG A 169 10.12 33.90 -17.86
C ARG A 169 11.03 33.06 -16.97
N SER A 170 10.56 31.90 -16.52
CA SER A 170 11.36 30.98 -15.72
C SER A 170 11.21 29.54 -16.18
N LEU A 171 12.29 28.78 -16.09
CA LEU A 171 12.36 27.35 -16.37
C LEU A 171 13.19 26.70 -15.28
N ASN A 172 12.60 25.76 -14.54
CA ASN A 172 13.31 24.92 -13.58
C ASN A 172 13.21 23.47 -14.00
N ILE A 173 14.35 22.79 -14.06
CA ILE A 173 14.48 21.38 -14.37
C ILE A 173 15.27 20.75 -13.23
N TYR A 174 14.67 19.75 -12.62
CA TYR A 174 15.30 18.89 -11.64
C TYR A 174 15.31 17.47 -12.20
N SER A 175 16.44 16.78 -12.13
CA SER A 175 16.52 15.36 -12.48
C SER A 175 17.41 14.62 -11.51
N ASN A 176 16.97 13.45 -11.08
CA ASN A 176 17.72 12.53 -10.23
C ASN A 176 17.57 11.10 -10.78
N ILE A 177 18.69 10.53 -11.20
CA ILE A 177 18.82 9.16 -11.68
C ILE A 177 19.58 8.37 -10.63
N LYS A 178 19.07 7.20 -10.25
CA LYS A 178 19.80 6.23 -9.42
C LYS A 178 19.73 4.87 -10.07
N ILE A 179 20.85 4.19 -10.18
CA ILE A 179 20.97 2.84 -10.73
C ILE A 179 21.70 1.99 -9.70
N TYR A 180 21.10 0.88 -9.32
CA TYR A 180 21.65 -0.08 -8.38
C TYR A 180 21.87 -1.40 -9.09
N LYS A 181 22.96 -2.08 -8.76
CA LYS A 181 23.14 -3.51 -9.04
C LYS A 181 23.54 -4.20 -7.75
N ILE A 182 22.70 -5.08 -7.24
CA ILE A 182 22.89 -5.77 -5.96
C ILE A 182 22.98 -7.27 -6.23
N THR A 183 24.02 -7.89 -5.70
CA THR A 183 24.25 -9.34 -5.73
C THR A 183 24.70 -9.80 -4.33
N ASP A 184 24.77 -11.11 -4.12
CA ASP A 184 25.17 -11.67 -2.81
C ASP A 184 26.60 -11.29 -2.39
N GLY A 185 27.47 -10.93 -3.35
CA GLY A 185 28.88 -10.61 -3.11
C GLY A 185 29.25 -9.14 -3.26
N TRP A 186 28.43 -8.34 -3.95
CA TRP A 186 28.75 -6.95 -4.23
C TRP A 186 27.52 -6.09 -4.55
N LYS A 187 27.67 -4.79 -4.31
CA LYS A 187 26.71 -3.74 -4.62
C LYS A 187 27.38 -2.62 -5.41
N LEU A 188 26.79 -2.23 -6.53
CA LEU A 188 27.11 -1.01 -7.27
C LEU A 188 25.94 -0.05 -7.15
N THR A 189 26.25 1.22 -6.96
CA THR A 189 25.29 2.32 -6.99
C THR A 189 25.86 3.44 -7.83
N PHE A 190 25.10 3.87 -8.83
CA PHE A 190 25.38 5.06 -9.60
C PHE A 190 24.26 6.07 -9.33
N GLY A 191 24.63 7.32 -9.07
CA GLY A 191 23.68 8.41 -8.95
C GLY A 191 24.09 9.59 -9.83
N ALA A 192 23.11 10.25 -10.44
CA ALA A 192 23.30 11.49 -11.16
C ALA A 192 22.17 12.46 -10.82
N TYR A 193 22.56 13.70 -10.54
CA TYR A 193 21.72 14.80 -10.12
C TYR A 193 21.94 15.97 -11.07
N ASN A 194 20.84 16.57 -11.51
CA ASN A 194 20.81 17.82 -12.25
C ASN A 194 19.80 18.76 -11.61
N ASN A 195 20.22 20.01 -11.42
CA ASN A 195 19.35 21.13 -11.12
C ASN A 195 19.70 22.27 -12.06
N TYR A 196 18.76 22.65 -12.90
CA TYR A 196 18.88 23.74 -13.84
C TYR A 196 17.74 24.72 -13.56
N SER A 197 18.08 25.98 -13.33
CA SER A 197 17.13 27.07 -13.19
C SER A 197 17.56 28.20 -14.10
N LYS A 198 16.65 28.67 -14.95
CA LYS A 198 16.85 29.82 -15.81
C LYS A 198 15.71 30.80 -15.58
N SER A 199 16.04 32.05 -15.29
CA SER A 199 15.09 33.14 -15.14
C SER A 199 15.51 34.31 -16.01
N ASN A 200 14.57 34.81 -16.81
CA ASN A 200 14.74 35.98 -17.65
C ASN A 200 13.76 37.07 -17.18
N TYR A 201 14.25 38.30 -17.06
CA TYR A 201 13.45 39.46 -16.68
C TYR A 201 13.67 40.59 -17.68
N SER A 202 12.58 41.16 -18.16
CA SER A 202 12.57 42.32 -19.05
C SER A 202 11.99 43.50 -18.29
N TYR A 203 12.79 44.57 -18.14
CA TYR A 203 12.39 45.80 -17.47
C TYR A 203 12.88 47.00 -18.29
N ASP A 204 11.95 47.83 -18.75
CA ASP A 204 12.18 48.90 -19.73
C ASP A 204 12.93 48.39 -20.98
N ASP A 205 14.09 48.95 -21.29
CA ASP A 205 14.96 48.55 -22.42
C ASP A 205 15.99 47.46 -22.03
N TYR A 206 15.97 46.97 -20.79
CA TYR A 206 16.95 46.02 -20.27
C TYR A 206 16.40 44.61 -20.17
N ASN A 207 17.21 43.63 -20.61
CA ASN A 207 16.94 42.21 -20.45
C ASN A 207 18.01 41.61 -19.53
N TYR A 208 17.57 41.00 -18.43
CA TYR A 208 18.41 40.28 -17.48
C TYR A 208 18.19 38.78 -17.63
N GLU A 209 19.27 38.02 -17.72
CA GLU A 209 19.26 36.56 -17.73
C GLU A 209 20.05 36.04 -16.54
N TYR A 210 19.41 35.21 -15.72
CA TYR A 210 20.03 34.52 -14.61
C TYR A 210 19.94 33.02 -14.86
N ILE A 211 21.09 32.35 -14.86
CA ILE A 211 21.17 30.90 -15.05
C ILE A 211 21.92 30.28 -13.87
N ASN A 212 21.24 29.38 -13.18
CA ASN A 212 21.83 28.52 -12.16
C ASN A 212 21.85 27.06 -12.65
N LYS A 213 23.03 26.44 -12.62
CA LYS A 213 23.24 25.05 -12.99
C LYS A 213 23.98 24.35 -11.87
N SER A 214 23.52 23.18 -11.49
CA SER A 214 24.24 22.27 -10.60
C SER A 214 24.11 20.86 -11.12
N TYR A 215 25.25 20.18 -11.21
CA TYR A 215 25.35 18.80 -11.63
C TYR A 215 26.17 18.06 -10.60
N ASN A 216 25.73 16.87 -10.21
CA ASN A 216 26.54 15.99 -9.38
C ASN A 216 26.31 14.55 -9.83
N SER A 217 27.36 13.76 -9.90
CA SER A 217 27.26 12.33 -10.10
C SER A 217 28.15 11.63 -9.09
N TYR A 218 27.78 10.40 -8.75
CA TYR A 218 28.59 9.56 -7.91
C TYR A 218 28.49 8.10 -8.31
N ILE A 219 29.56 7.37 -8.02
CA ILE A 219 29.62 5.92 -8.12
C ILE A 219 30.07 5.40 -6.76
N GLN A 220 29.36 4.39 -6.26
CA GLN A 220 29.73 3.63 -5.09
C GLN A 220 29.80 2.15 -5.47
N TYR A 221 30.91 1.50 -5.13
CA TYR A 221 31.10 0.07 -5.31
C TYR A 221 31.50 -0.55 -3.98
N VAL A 222 30.80 -1.59 -3.54
CA VAL A 222 31.04 -2.27 -2.26
C VAL A 222 31.11 -3.77 -2.50
N LEU A 223 32.17 -4.39 -2.00
CA LEU A 223 32.43 -5.83 -1.99
C LEU A 223 32.21 -6.37 -0.58
N SER A 224 31.47 -7.46 -0.47
CA SER A 224 31.43 -8.29 0.74
C SER A 224 32.68 -9.17 0.76
N LEU A 225 33.59 -8.96 1.72
CA LEU A 225 34.77 -9.81 1.89
C LEU A 225 34.45 -11.04 2.75
N THR A 226 33.60 -10.87 3.76
CA THR A 226 33.12 -11.94 4.65
C THR A 226 31.66 -11.65 5.05
N GLU A 227 31.12 -12.43 5.98
CA GLU A 227 29.78 -12.17 6.53
C GLU A 227 29.69 -10.91 7.39
N HIS A 228 30.81 -10.31 7.79
CA HIS A 228 30.86 -9.16 8.69
C HIS A 228 31.72 -7.99 8.18
N TRP A 229 32.45 -8.19 7.08
CA TRP A 229 33.40 -7.21 6.57
C TRP A 229 33.10 -6.86 5.14
N SER A 230 33.06 -5.55 4.87
CA SER A 230 32.90 -4.99 3.54
C SER A 230 34.03 -4.01 3.22
N PHE A 231 34.32 -3.90 1.94
CA PHE A 231 35.29 -2.95 1.42
C PHE A 231 34.72 -2.29 0.17
N GLY A 232 34.91 -0.99 0.02
CA GLY A 232 34.36 -0.29 -1.12
C GLY A 232 35.04 1.02 -1.47
N PHE A 233 34.56 1.60 -2.56
CA PHE A 233 34.99 2.87 -3.08
C PHE A 233 33.78 3.74 -3.35
N PHE A 234 33.94 5.02 -3.09
CA PHE A 234 33.00 6.07 -3.46
C PHE A 234 33.76 7.14 -4.21
N THR A 235 33.25 7.52 -5.37
CA THR A 235 33.72 8.69 -6.11
C THR A 235 32.54 9.55 -6.48
N SER A 236 32.70 10.87 -6.43
CA SER A 236 31.70 11.81 -6.92
C SER A 236 32.36 12.96 -7.65
N ALA A 237 31.70 13.46 -8.69
CA ALA A 237 32.11 14.65 -9.41
C ALA A 237 30.92 15.58 -9.63
N GLY A 238 31.15 16.88 -9.70
CA GLY A 238 30.07 17.83 -9.94
C GLY A 238 30.54 19.25 -10.20
N SER A 239 29.58 20.13 -10.49
CA SER A 239 29.76 21.56 -10.68
C SER A 239 28.54 22.32 -10.18
N SER A 240 28.71 23.58 -9.79
CA SER A 240 27.62 24.43 -9.29
C SER A 240 27.94 25.90 -9.54
N THR A 241 27.11 26.57 -10.34
CA THR A 241 27.24 28.04 -10.53
C THR A 241 26.85 28.80 -9.28
N PHE A 242 25.89 28.31 -8.49
CA PHE A 242 25.48 28.92 -7.22
C PHE A 242 26.61 28.93 -6.18
N SER A 243 27.38 27.84 -6.12
CA SER A 243 28.52 27.71 -5.19
C SER A 243 29.84 28.22 -5.78
N ASN A 244 29.81 28.77 -7.00
CA ASN A 244 30.99 29.14 -7.79
C ASN A 244 32.04 28.01 -7.89
N LEU A 245 31.57 26.80 -8.20
CA LEU A 245 32.36 25.58 -8.36
C LEU A 245 32.32 25.12 -9.82
N ASP A 246 33.39 25.37 -10.57
CA ASP A 246 33.50 24.91 -11.97
C ASP A 246 33.61 23.40 -12.06
N PHE A 247 34.37 22.79 -11.14
CA PHE A 247 34.51 21.35 -11.01
C PHE A 247 34.91 20.98 -9.58
N SER A 248 34.29 19.95 -9.03
CA SER A 248 34.66 19.33 -7.76
C SER A 248 34.61 17.83 -7.91
N ASP A 249 35.66 17.16 -7.45
CA ASP A 249 35.72 15.72 -7.31
C ASP A 249 35.97 15.32 -5.85
N LYS A 250 35.58 14.09 -5.53
CA LYS A 250 35.82 13.49 -4.22
C LYS A 250 35.99 11.99 -4.37
N PHE A 251 37.05 11.46 -3.80
CA PHE A 251 37.27 10.02 -3.69
C PHE A 251 37.33 9.62 -2.22
N LYS A 252 36.69 8.50 -1.87
CA LYS A 252 36.70 7.91 -0.53
C LYS A 252 36.78 6.40 -0.62
N VAL A 253 37.60 5.81 0.25
CA VAL A 253 37.57 4.36 0.51
C VAL A 253 36.59 4.09 1.66
N ILE A 254 35.74 3.09 1.49
CA ILE A 254 34.75 2.63 2.48
C ILE A 254 35.30 1.35 3.12
N ARG A 255 35.36 1.34 4.46
CA ARG A 255 35.82 0.19 5.26
C ARG A 255 34.90 0.11 6.47
N ASP A 256 33.89 -0.75 6.39
CA ASP A 256 32.87 -0.85 7.44
C ASP A 256 32.68 -2.31 7.91
N ILE A 257 32.41 -2.46 9.21
CA ILE A 257 31.90 -3.69 9.82
C ILE A 257 30.38 -3.71 9.56
N ILE A 258 30.01 -4.06 8.33
CA ILE A 258 28.61 -4.25 7.94
C ILE A 258 28.49 -5.71 7.55
N SER A 259 27.51 -6.38 8.15
CA SER A 259 27.16 -7.75 7.80
C SER A 259 26.92 -7.86 6.29
N LYS A 260 27.22 -9.03 5.72
CA LYS A 260 27.09 -9.42 4.31
C LYS A 260 26.05 -8.56 3.59
N VAL A 261 26.37 -8.09 2.38
CA VAL A 261 25.41 -7.46 1.45
C VAL A 261 24.32 -8.50 1.15
N ILE A 262 23.45 -8.71 2.13
CA ILE A 262 22.34 -9.61 2.10
C ILE A 262 21.25 -8.80 1.44
N VAL A 263 20.68 -9.44 0.44
CA VAL A 263 19.39 -9.14 -0.15
C VAL A 263 18.32 -9.19 0.97
N SER A 264 18.36 -8.25 1.90
CA SER A 264 17.42 -8.10 3.02
C SER A 264 16.23 -7.24 2.63
N GLU A 265 16.23 -6.67 1.42
CA GLU A 265 15.05 -6.03 0.80
C GLU A 265 14.21 -7.05 0.00
N ARG A 266 14.47 -8.36 0.13
CA ARG A 266 13.72 -9.41 -0.57
C ARG A 266 12.38 -9.80 0.08
N SER A 267 11.89 -9.06 1.07
CA SER A 267 10.59 -9.37 1.69
C SER A 267 9.37 -8.81 0.94
N GLY A 268 9.54 -8.21 -0.24
CA GLY A 268 8.42 -7.66 -1.03
C GLY A 268 8.39 -8.08 -2.50
N ALA A 269 9.18 -9.08 -2.89
CA ALA A 269 9.23 -9.57 -4.28
C ALA A 269 9.10 -11.10 -4.32
N GLU A 270 8.06 -11.61 -3.68
CA GLU A 270 7.43 -12.85 -4.09
C GLU A 270 6.10 -12.49 -4.74
N VAL A 271 6.13 -12.41 -6.07
CA VAL A 271 4.99 -12.65 -6.96
C VAL A 271 5.30 -13.93 -7.72
#